data_AF-H6N894-F1
#
_entry.id   AF-H6N894-F1
#
_cell.length_a   1.000
_cell.length_b   1.000
_cell.length_c   1.000
_cell.angle_alpha   90.00
_cell.angle_beta   90.00
_cell.angle_gamma   90.00
#
_symmetry.space_group_name_H-M   'P 1'
#
loop_
_entity.id
_entity.type
_entity.pdbx_description
1 polymer ?
#
loop_
_entity_poly.entity_id
_entity_poly.type
_entity_poly.pdbx_seq_one_letter_code
_entity_poly.pdbx_strand_id
1 'polypeptide(L)'
;MSLRSKSLLILVGLTSGAGVERLLSSQSELRPEPVITKEEQEGKPARKAKVYAIYHSTILHDPKNGNKPYPEVKGISRTPLTEDVIEEDEELKKCIWRGNSQDRAYAAWDSTSKTWKCSDAMQYKDWFSDSGIGGVKEDEEKILKDMRGVKNLTDDLQKYEKPGKGNWDEMSDKCKENYDSHFSDNLTSDNKQRFCTILLVKRLGYQ
;
A
#
# COMPACT_ATOMS: atom_id res chain seq x y z
N MET A 1 44.37 -1.58 -54.78
CA MET A 1 43.85 -1.08 -56.07
C MET A 1 42.47 -1.73 -56.27
N SER A 2 41.37 -0.98 -56.13
CA SER A 2 40.62 -0.31 -57.23
C SER A 2 39.88 -1.31 -58.12
N LEU A 3 38.59 -1.19 -58.50
CA LEU A 3 37.51 -0.22 -58.35
C LEU A 3 36.23 -0.84 -58.99
N ARG A 4 35.04 -0.45 -58.50
CA ARG A 4 33.74 -0.29 -59.24
C ARG A 4 33.05 -1.59 -59.73
N SER A 5 31.72 -1.71 -59.81
CA SER A 5 30.70 -0.77 -60.31
C SER A 5 29.28 -1.29 -59.93
N LYS A 6 28.43 -0.48 -59.28
CA LYS A 6 27.20 0.18 -59.79
C LYS A 6 25.96 -0.68 -60.15
N SER A 7 24.84 -0.34 -59.48
CA SER A 7 23.46 -0.05 -59.99
C SER A 7 22.43 -0.70 -59.03
N LEU A 8 21.59 -0.04 -58.21
CA LEU A 8 20.72 1.16 -58.30
C LEU A 8 19.40 0.89 -59.06
N LEU A 9 18.27 0.86 -58.31
CA LEU A 9 16.89 1.24 -58.68
C LEU A 9 16.03 1.16 -57.38
N ILE A 10 15.75 2.28 -56.69
CA ILE A 10 14.61 3.23 -56.86
C ILE A 10 13.29 2.63 -56.34
N LEU A 11 12.80 2.97 -55.14
CA LEU A 11 12.03 4.17 -54.72
C LEU A 11 10.67 4.34 -55.43
N VAL A 12 9.60 3.97 -54.71
CA VAL A 12 8.25 4.56 -54.80
C VAL A 12 7.86 4.75 -53.33
N GLY A 13 7.59 5.93 -52.78
CA GLY A 13 6.88 7.07 -53.32
C GLY A 13 5.60 7.23 -52.50
N LEU A 14 5.66 8.07 -51.46
CA LEU A 14 4.59 8.45 -50.53
C LEU A 14 3.34 9.02 -51.23
N THR A 15 2.16 8.69 -50.72
CA THR A 15 1.04 9.66 -50.64
C THR A 15 0.33 9.57 -49.29
N SER A 16 0.49 10.65 -48.55
CA SER A 16 -0.34 11.23 -47.50
C SER A 16 -1.83 10.87 -47.47
N GLY A 17 -2.38 10.67 -46.27
CA GLY A 17 -3.82 10.71 -45.99
C GLY A 17 -4.13 10.32 -44.55
N ALA A 18 -4.17 11.33 -43.66
CA ALA A 18 -4.41 11.19 -42.24
C ALA A 18 -5.79 10.61 -41.90
N GLY A 19 -5.83 9.71 -40.92
CA GLY A 19 -7.05 9.10 -40.41
C GLY A 19 -6.84 8.38 -39.08
N VAL A 20 -6.34 9.13 -38.09
CA VAL A 20 -6.44 8.93 -36.64
C VAL A 20 -6.87 7.52 -36.19
N GLU A 21 -5.93 6.58 -36.12
CA GLU A 21 -6.06 5.50 -35.15
C GLU A 21 -5.85 6.11 -33.77
N ARG A 22 -6.96 6.29 -33.05
CA ARG A 22 -6.98 6.35 -31.58
C ARG A 22 -6.49 5.01 -31.03
N LEU A 23 -5.21 4.72 -31.22
CA LEU A 23 -4.50 3.75 -30.40
C LEU A 23 -4.19 4.49 -29.11
N LEU A 24 -5.14 4.34 -28.18
CA LEU A 24 -5.00 4.57 -26.76
C LEU A 24 -3.54 4.37 -26.36
N SER A 25 -2.88 5.48 -26.06
CA SER A 25 -1.67 5.50 -25.25
C SER A 25 -2.05 4.97 -23.86
N SER A 26 -2.23 3.65 -23.74
CA SER A 26 -2.03 3.01 -22.45
C SER A 26 -0.54 3.15 -22.20
N GLN A 27 -0.17 4.20 -21.46
CA GLN A 27 1.13 4.33 -20.85
C GLN A 27 1.41 3.03 -20.10
N SER A 28 2.12 2.12 -20.77
CA SER A 28 2.97 1.19 -20.09
C SER A 28 4.05 2.04 -19.43
N GLU A 29 3.74 2.61 -18.26
CA GLU A 29 4.78 2.99 -17.33
C GLU A 29 5.62 1.72 -17.14
N LEU A 30 6.80 1.71 -17.76
CA LEU A 30 7.87 0.79 -17.45
C LEU A 30 8.08 0.88 -15.95
N ARG A 31 7.53 -0.09 -15.20
CA ARG A 31 7.57 -0.05 -13.75
C ARG A 31 9.03 -0.16 -13.31
N PRO A 32 9.47 0.66 -12.35
CA PRO A 32 10.85 0.63 -11.87
C PRO A 32 11.19 -0.74 -11.28
N GLU A 33 12.42 -1.18 -11.51
CA GLU A 33 12.99 -2.35 -10.84
C GLU A 33 12.97 -2.14 -9.31
N PRO A 34 12.80 -3.21 -8.51
CA PRO A 34 12.86 -3.11 -7.06
C PRO A 34 14.13 -2.36 -6.64
N VAL A 35 13.98 -1.35 -5.78
CA VAL A 35 15.15 -0.60 -5.29
C VAL A 35 15.84 -1.45 -4.23
N ILE A 36 16.82 -2.24 -4.66
CA ILE A 36 17.65 -3.07 -3.77
C ILE A 36 18.74 -2.17 -3.18
N THR A 37 18.96 -2.24 -1.86
CA THR A 37 20.06 -1.49 -1.21
C THR A 37 21.41 -2.06 -1.61
N LYS A 38 22.47 -1.26 -1.51
CA LYS A 38 23.84 -1.77 -1.72
C LYS A 38 24.19 -2.86 -0.71
N GLU A 39 23.72 -2.72 0.53
CA GLU A 39 23.93 -3.71 1.59
C GLU A 39 23.28 -5.06 1.27
N GLU A 40 22.10 -5.06 0.65
CA GLU A 40 21.42 -6.29 0.23
C GLU A 40 22.11 -6.94 -0.98
N GLN A 41 22.63 -6.14 -1.92
CA GLN A 41 23.50 -6.64 -2.99
C GLN A 41 24.81 -7.25 -2.44
N GLU A 42 25.28 -6.77 -1.30
CA GLU A 42 26.47 -7.26 -0.59
C GLU A 42 26.17 -8.39 0.42
N GLY A 43 24.92 -8.84 0.54
CA GLY A 43 24.53 -9.92 1.47
C GLY A 43 24.59 -9.55 2.96
N LYS A 44 24.62 -8.26 3.29
CA LYS A 44 24.56 -7.76 4.67
C LYS A 44 23.10 -7.54 5.08
N PRO A 45 22.74 -7.74 6.36
CA PRO A 45 21.42 -7.38 6.83
C PRO A 45 21.19 -5.88 6.59
N ALA A 46 20.18 -5.56 5.79
CA ALA A 46 19.83 -4.18 5.48
C ALA A 46 19.51 -3.44 6.79
N ARG A 47 20.11 -2.26 6.98
CA ARG A 47 19.72 -1.36 8.07
C ARG A 47 18.22 -1.05 7.95
N LYS A 48 17.48 -1.08 9.07
CA LYS A 48 16.04 -0.74 9.07
C LYS A 48 15.88 0.68 8.54
N ALA A 49 15.22 0.80 7.39
CA ALA A 49 15.03 2.08 6.73
C ALA A 49 13.98 2.96 7.42
N LYS A 50 13.99 4.25 7.09
CA LYS A 50 12.95 5.18 7.56
C LYS A 50 11.64 4.85 6.85
N VAL A 51 10.61 4.54 7.61
CA VAL A 51 9.29 4.16 7.07
C VAL A 51 8.43 5.39 6.90
N TYR A 52 7.82 5.58 5.73
CA TYR A 52 6.89 6.66 5.43
C TYR A 52 5.49 6.10 5.18
N ALA A 53 4.49 6.76 5.75
CA ALA A 53 3.09 6.47 5.47
C ALA A 53 2.70 6.88 4.04
N ILE A 54 2.06 5.97 3.32
CA ILE A 54 1.37 6.18 2.06
C ILE A 54 -0.09 6.51 2.36
N TYR A 55 -0.54 7.67 1.88
CA TYR A 55 -1.95 8.00 1.74
C TYR A 55 -2.42 7.56 0.37
N HIS A 56 -3.38 6.63 0.34
CA HIS A 56 -3.89 6.04 -0.88
C HIS A 56 -5.41 6.20 -0.98
N SER A 57 -5.91 6.19 -2.21
CA SER A 57 -7.36 6.15 -2.45
C SER A 57 -7.89 4.71 -2.40
N THR A 58 -7.10 3.75 -2.88
CA THR A 58 -7.45 2.34 -2.88
C THR A 58 -6.18 1.48 -2.86
N ILE A 59 -6.35 0.21 -2.47
CA ILE A 59 -5.32 -0.82 -2.61
C ILE A 59 -5.75 -1.74 -3.75
N LEU A 60 -5.02 -1.65 -4.85
CA LEU A 60 -5.14 -2.52 -6.00
C LEU A 60 -4.37 -3.83 -5.74
N HIS A 61 -4.59 -4.82 -6.60
CA HIS A 61 -3.80 -6.05 -6.63
C HIS A 61 -3.02 -6.06 -7.92
N ASP A 62 -1.71 -6.33 -7.86
CA ASP A 62 -0.85 -6.35 -9.02
C ASP A 62 -0.91 -7.71 -9.73
N PRO A 63 -1.67 -7.86 -10.83
CA PRO A 63 -1.82 -9.16 -11.50
C PRO A 63 -0.49 -9.70 -12.04
N LYS A 64 0.52 -8.84 -12.23
CA LYS A 64 1.83 -9.23 -12.75
C LYS A 64 2.82 -9.66 -11.67
N ASN A 65 2.50 -9.45 -10.38
CA ASN A 65 3.34 -9.83 -9.24
C ASN A 65 2.54 -10.68 -8.24
N GLY A 66 1.91 -11.74 -8.74
CA GLY A 66 1.16 -12.69 -7.91
C GLY A 66 -0.02 -12.08 -7.16
N ASN A 67 -0.67 -11.05 -7.72
CA ASN A 67 -1.74 -10.28 -7.07
C ASN A 67 -1.31 -9.62 -5.75
N LYS A 68 -0.03 -9.27 -5.59
CA LYS A 68 0.43 -8.57 -4.38
C LYS A 68 -0.25 -7.19 -4.24
N PRO A 69 -0.56 -6.74 -3.01
CA PRO A 69 -1.19 -5.44 -2.77
C PRO A 69 -0.34 -4.27 -3.28
N TYR A 70 -0.96 -3.32 -3.98
CA TYR A 70 -0.32 -2.14 -4.55
C TYR A 70 -1.20 -0.90 -4.36
N PRO A 71 -0.72 0.17 -3.72
CA PRO A 71 -1.54 1.34 -3.43
C PRO A 71 -1.64 2.28 -4.63
N GLU A 72 -2.85 2.81 -4.88
CA GLU A 72 -2.99 4.01 -5.71
C GLU A 72 -2.67 5.23 -4.83
N VAL A 73 -1.40 5.63 -4.85
CA VAL A 73 -0.84 6.69 -4.01
C VAL A 73 -1.42 8.06 -4.36
N LYS A 74 -1.91 8.78 -3.35
CA LYS A 74 -2.34 10.19 -3.44
C LYS A 74 -1.40 11.12 -2.69
N GLY A 75 -0.63 10.61 -1.75
CA GLY A 75 0.35 11.38 -1.00
C GLY A 75 1.24 10.52 -0.13
N ILE A 76 2.35 11.11 0.30
CA ILE A 76 3.28 10.50 1.25
C ILE A 76 3.42 11.45 2.43
N SER A 77 3.53 10.89 3.63
CA SER A 77 3.92 11.63 4.84
C SER A 77 5.23 12.40 4.62
N ARG A 78 5.31 13.62 5.17
CA ARG A 78 6.54 14.43 5.10
C ARG A 78 7.60 13.94 6.08
N THR A 79 7.15 13.34 7.16
CA THR A 79 7.96 12.80 8.25
C THR A 79 7.90 11.27 8.19
N PRO A 80 8.99 10.58 8.57
CA PRO A 80 8.92 9.14 8.76
C PRO A 80 8.10 8.82 10.00
N LEU A 81 7.44 7.67 9.99
CA LEU A 81 6.77 7.10 11.15
C LEU A 81 7.74 6.97 12.31
N THR A 82 7.23 7.30 13.50
CA THR A 82 7.96 7.06 14.75
C THR A 82 8.10 5.56 15.02
N GLU A 83 9.14 5.17 15.76
CA GLU A 83 9.33 3.76 16.14
C GLU A 83 8.17 3.27 17.02
N ASP A 84 7.60 4.14 17.86
CA ASP A 84 6.41 3.86 18.67
C ASP A 84 5.22 3.39 17.82
N VAL A 85 4.97 4.01 16.66
CA VAL A 85 3.92 3.56 15.72
C VAL A 85 4.23 2.17 15.18
N ILE A 86 5.49 1.91 14.82
CA ILE A 86 5.91 0.64 14.24
C ILE A 86 5.84 -0.49 15.29
N GLU A 87 6.16 -0.19 16.55
CA GLU A 87 6.13 -1.14 17.66
C GLU A 87 4.72 -1.40 18.22
N GLU A 88 3.74 -0.53 17.99
CA GLU A 88 2.35 -0.78 18.41
C GLU A 88 1.55 -1.60 17.39
N ASP A 89 1.98 -1.72 16.12
CA ASP A 89 1.25 -2.46 15.09
C ASP A 89 1.91 -3.79 14.68
N GLU A 90 1.20 -4.89 14.91
CA GLU A 90 1.67 -6.24 14.58
C GLU A 90 1.86 -6.49 13.07
N GLU A 91 1.15 -5.77 12.19
CA GLU A 91 1.38 -5.92 10.75
C GLU A 91 2.68 -5.20 10.36
N LEU A 92 2.93 -3.99 10.87
CA LEU A 92 4.18 -3.24 10.63
C LEU A 92 5.41 -4.00 11.12
N LYS A 93 5.32 -4.70 12.26
CA LYS A 93 6.43 -5.55 12.78
C LYS A 93 6.81 -6.69 11.85
N LYS A 94 5.86 -7.24 11.10
CA LYS A 94 6.08 -8.35 10.16
C LYS A 94 6.74 -7.91 8.86
N CYS A 95 6.74 -6.60 8.58
CA CYS A 95 7.26 -6.05 7.34
C CYS A 95 8.79 -6.01 7.33
N ILE A 96 9.37 -6.29 6.16
CA ILE A 96 10.80 -6.12 5.94
C ILE A 96 11.06 -4.75 5.33
N TRP A 97 11.59 -3.82 6.12
CA TRP A 97 11.84 -2.43 5.72
C TRP A 97 13.16 -2.27 4.96
N ARG A 98 13.23 -2.88 3.79
CA ARG A 98 14.33 -2.72 2.83
C ARG A 98 14.18 -1.34 2.21
N GLY A 99 14.89 -0.36 2.73
CA GLY A 99 14.84 1.00 2.21
C GLY A 99 15.30 1.06 0.76
N ASN A 100 14.97 2.14 0.07
CA ASN A 100 15.54 2.43 -1.22
C ASN A 100 16.93 3.09 -1.09
N SER A 101 17.51 3.56 -2.20
CA SER A 101 18.82 4.24 -2.23
C SER A 101 18.88 5.53 -1.41
N GLN A 102 17.75 6.03 -0.91
CA GLN A 102 17.62 7.19 -0.04
C GLN A 102 17.20 6.80 1.39
N ASP A 103 17.32 5.52 1.77
CA ASP A 103 16.96 4.98 3.09
C ASP A 103 15.46 5.15 3.42
N ARG A 104 14.58 5.06 2.41
CA ARG A 104 13.12 5.20 2.56
C ARG A 104 12.40 3.89 2.24
N ALA A 105 11.51 3.49 3.14
CA ALA A 105 10.55 2.41 2.96
C ALA A 105 9.13 2.93 3.15
N TYR A 106 8.13 2.18 2.70
CA TYR A 106 6.77 2.68 2.61
C TYR A 106 5.72 1.70 3.15
N ALA A 107 4.75 2.22 3.91
CA ALA A 107 3.62 1.46 4.43
C ALA A 107 2.32 2.21 4.15
N ALA A 108 1.27 1.51 3.76
CA ALA A 108 -0.03 2.11 3.45
C ALA A 108 -1.00 1.99 4.64
N TRP A 109 -1.55 3.11 5.08
CA TRP A 109 -2.61 3.12 6.10
C TRP A 109 -3.98 3.06 5.44
N ASP A 110 -4.73 1.99 5.71
CA ASP A 110 -6.12 1.87 5.27
C ASP A 110 -7.03 2.48 6.34
N SER A 111 -7.52 3.69 6.11
CA SER A 111 -8.35 4.42 7.08
C SER A 111 -9.73 3.80 7.31
N THR A 112 -10.19 2.90 6.44
CA THR A 112 -11.49 2.22 6.59
C THR A 112 -11.33 0.98 7.47
N SER A 113 -10.32 0.15 7.19
CA SER A 113 -10.05 -1.03 8.01
C SER A 113 -9.20 -0.74 9.25
N LYS A 114 -8.64 0.47 9.38
CA LYS A 114 -7.73 0.88 10.46
C LYS A 114 -6.53 -0.07 10.59
N THR A 115 -5.94 -0.42 9.46
CA THR A 115 -4.83 -1.36 9.39
C THR A 115 -3.72 -0.81 8.53
N TRP A 116 -2.49 -1.09 8.94
CA TRP A 116 -1.34 -0.96 8.07
C TRP A 116 -1.28 -2.10 7.06
N LYS A 117 -0.79 -1.77 5.87
CA LYS A 117 -0.43 -2.73 4.83
C LYS A 117 0.98 -2.42 4.38
N CYS A 118 1.80 -3.45 4.31
CA CYS A 118 3.10 -3.40 3.68
C CYS A 118 3.18 -4.52 2.66
N SER A 119 3.82 -4.26 1.54
CA SER A 119 4.15 -5.27 0.54
C SER A 119 5.45 -4.89 -0.13
N ASP A 120 6.15 -5.88 -0.70
CA ASP A 120 7.33 -5.61 -1.53
C ASP A 120 7.00 -4.68 -2.69
N ALA A 121 5.79 -4.81 -3.27
CA ALA A 121 5.33 -4.00 -4.39
C ALA A 121 5.21 -2.52 -4.03
N MET A 122 4.98 -2.17 -2.76
CA MET A 122 5.02 -0.78 -2.28
C MET A 122 6.44 -0.20 -2.29
N GLN A 123 7.49 -1.04 -2.24
CA GLN A 123 8.89 -0.59 -2.19
C GLN A 123 9.51 -0.40 -3.58
N TYR A 124 8.85 -0.83 -4.66
CA TYR A 124 9.43 -0.84 -6.01
C TYR A 124 9.64 0.55 -6.61
N LYS A 125 8.97 1.56 -6.07
CA LYS A 125 9.07 2.94 -6.52
C LYS A 125 9.39 3.85 -5.34
N ASP A 126 10.27 4.81 -5.56
CA ASP A 126 10.52 5.88 -4.60
C ASP A 126 9.40 6.93 -4.69
N TRP A 127 8.29 6.66 -3.99
CA TRP A 127 7.08 7.49 -4.04
C TRP A 127 7.30 8.93 -3.56
N PHE A 128 8.25 9.13 -2.66
CA PHE A 128 8.59 10.46 -2.16
C PHE A 128 9.22 11.35 -3.23
N SER A 129 9.97 10.76 -4.17
CA SER A 129 10.65 11.50 -5.26
C SER A 129 9.79 11.66 -6.51
N ASP A 130 8.56 11.14 -6.51
CA ASP A 130 7.66 11.26 -7.64
C ASP A 130 7.08 12.68 -7.70
N SER A 131 7.40 13.40 -8.77
CA SER A 131 6.94 14.78 -9.03
C SER A 131 5.43 14.98 -8.99
N GLY A 132 4.64 13.92 -9.20
CA GLY A 132 3.17 13.98 -9.16
C GLY A 132 2.56 13.76 -7.78
N ILE A 133 3.35 13.35 -6.78
CA ILE A 133 2.84 12.94 -5.47
C ILE A 133 3.17 14.02 -4.44
N GLY A 134 2.12 14.67 -3.94
CA GLY A 134 2.25 15.73 -2.94
C GLY A 134 2.67 15.18 -1.57
N GLY A 135 3.57 15.88 -0.89
CA GLY A 135 3.84 15.66 0.53
C GLY A 135 2.65 16.10 1.38
N VAL A 136 1.96 15.15 1.99
CA VAL A 136 0.80 15.41 2.85
C VAL A 136 1.29 15.66 4.27
N LYS A 137 0.77 16.72 4.91
CA LYS A 137 1.04 16.93 6.34
C LYS A 137 0.38 15.77 7.09
N GLU A 138 1.21 15.04 7.80
CA GLU A 138 0.78 13.83 8.49
C GLU A 138 -0.26 14.18 9.57
N ASP A 139 -1.24 13.30 9.73
CA ASP A 139 -2.08 13.25 10.92
C ASP A 139 -1.76 11.93 11.66
N GLU A 140 -0.48 11.77 12.02
CA GLU A 140 0.02 10.61 12.77
C GLU A 140 -0.71 10.48 14.10
N GLU A 141 -1.08 11.61 14.72
CA GLU A 141 -1.91 11.65 15.91
C GLU A 141 -3.26 10.96 15.70
N LYS A 142 -3.95 11.23 14.58
CA LYS A 142 -5.18 10.50 14.24
C LYS A 142 -4.92 9.03 13.98
N ILE A 143 -3.84 8.65 13.30
CA ILE A 143 -3.51 7.23 13.07
C ILE A 143 -3.27 6.51 14.39
N LEU A 144 -2.48 7.10 15.29
CA LEU A 144 -2.23 6.57 16.64
C LEU A 144 -3.52 6.46 17.45
N LYS A 145 -4.40 7.47 17.39
CA LYS A 145 -5.70 7.43 18.04
C LYS A 145 -6.57 6.30 17.49
N ASP A 146 -6.62 6.14 16.17
CA ASP A 146 -7.33 5.05 15.51
C ASP A 146 -6.75 3.69 15.93
N MET A 147 -5.41 3.52 15.98
CA MET A 147 -4.75 2.28 16.43
C MET A 147 -5.11 1.93 17.88
N ARG A 148 -5.11 2.91 18.78
CA ARG A 148 -5.57 2.73 20.17
C ARG A 148 -7.06 2.37 20.22
N GLY A 149 -7.87 2.98 19.38
CA GLY A 149 -9.29 2.64 19.22
C GLY A 149 -9.49 1.18 18.84
N VAL A 150 -8.70 0.67 17.88
CA VAL A 150 -8.74 -0.76 17.49
C VAL A 150 -8.34 -1.66 18.66
N LYS A 151 -7.29 -1.31 19.40
CA LYS A 151 -6.84 -2.07 20.57
C LYS A 151 -7.94 -2.14 21.64
N ASN A 152 -8.50 -0.99 22.03
CA ASN A 152 -9.57 -0.91 23.01
C ASN A 152 -10.82 -1.69 22.59
N LEU A 153 -11.24 -1.57 21.33
CA LEU A 153 -12.38 -2.33 20.81
C LEU A 153 -12.09 -3.83 20.80
N THR A 154 -10.87 -4.24 20.46
CA THR A 154 -10.46 -5.66 20.51
C THR A 154 -10.55 -6.20 21.95
N ASP A 155 -10.03 -5.45 22.91
CA ASP A 155 -10.07 -5.83 24.34
C ASP A 155 -11.51 -5.91 24.87
N ASP A 156 -12.38 -4.99 24.45
CA ASP A 156 -13.81 -5.02 24.82
C ASP A 156 -14.54 -6.22 24.19
N LEU A 157 -14.24 -6.56 22.94
CA LEU A 157 -14.81 -7.74 22.27
C LEU A 157 -14.38 -9.05 22.94
N GLN A 158 -13.13 -9.15 23.38
CA GLN A 158 -12.64 -10.32 24.13
C GLN A 158 -13.38 -10.53 25.46
N LYS A 159 -13.86 -9.46 26.13
CA LYS A 159 -14.68 -9.61 27.35
C LYS A 159 -16.03 -10.27 27.07
N TYR A 160 -16.55 -10.12 25.86
CA TYR A 160 -17.79 -10.76 25.43
C TYR A 160 -17.58 -12.21 24.96
N GLU A 161 -16.34 -12.61 24.69
CA GLU A 161 -16.00 -13.95 24.26
C GLU A 161 -16.20 -14.94 25.42
N LYS A 162 -17.28 -15.72 25.36
CA LYS A 162 -17.46 -16.86 26.24
C LYS A 162 -16.59 -18.01 25.74
N PRO A 163 -15.77 -18.65 26.61
CA PRO A 163 -14.97 -19.81 26.22
C PRO A 163 -15.86 -20.87 25.53
N GLY A 164 -15.60 -21.10 24.24
CA GLY A 164 -16.23 -22.15 23.44
C GLY A 164 -17.62 -21.88 22.84
N LYS A 165 -18.17 -20.65 22.90
CA LYS A 165 -19.52 -20.33 22.34
C LYS A 165 -19.71 -18.87 21.84
N GLY A 166 -18.74 -18.27 21.16
CA GLY A 166 -18.99 -17.01 20.44
C GLY A 166 -19.59 -17.28 19.06
N ASN A 167 -20.84 -16.88 18.80
CA ASN A 167 -21.37 -16.89 17.43
C ASN A 167 -20.77 -15.71 16.65
N TRP A 168 -20.35 -15.93 15.40
CA TRP A 168 -19.79 -14.92 14.51
C TRP A 168 -20.71 -13.70 14.38
N ASP A 169 -22.01 -13.93 14.17
CA ASP A 169 -22.99 -12.86 13.97
C ASP A 169 -23.11 -11.97 15.22
N GLU A 170 -23.16 -12.58 16.41
CA GLU A 170 -23.24 -11.84 17.68
C GLU A 170 -22.00 -10.96 17.89
N MET A 171 -20.82 -11.50 17.58
CA MET A 171 -19.58 -10.74 17.74
C MET A 171 -19.44 -9.65 16.68
N SER A 172 -19.91 -9.91 15.46
CA SER A 172 -19.98 -8.91 14.39
C SER A 172 -20.90 -7.75 14.77
N ASP A 173 -22.06 -8.03 15.33
CA ASP A 173 -23.02 -7.03 15.78
C ASP A 173 -22.47 -6.20 16.95
N LYS A 174 -21.88 -6.86 17.96
CA LYS A 174 -21.19 -6.16 19.06
C LYS A 174 -20.06 -5.25 18.58
N CYS A 175 -19.28 -5.71 17.59
CA CYS A 175 -18.24 -4.88 17.01
C CYS A 175 -18.81 -3.62 16.36
N LYS A 176 -19.90 -3.75 15.60
CA LYS A 176 -20.57 -2.60 14.94
C LYS A 176 -21.17 -1.63 15.95
N GLU A 177 -21.82 -2.15 16.98
CA GLU A 177 -22.45 -1.34 18.04
C GLU A 177 -21.41 -0.52 18.83
N ASN A 178 -20.24 -1.10 19.10
CA ASN A 178 -19.19 -0.42 19.84
C ASN A 178 -18.26 0.41 18.95
N TYR A 179 -18.36 0.33 17.62
CA TYR A 179 -17.47 1.09 16.72
C TYR A 179 -17.44 2.59 17.04
N ASP A 180 -18.61 3.21 17.13
CA ASP A 180 -18.73 4.68 17.28
C ASP A 180 -18.26 5.19 18.66
N SER A 181 -18.08 4.32 19.64
CA SER A 181 -17.51 4.71 20.95
C SER A 181 -15.98 4.80 20.91
N HIS A 182 -15.32 4.11 19.97
CA HIS A 182 -13.87 4.06 19.84
C HIS A 182 -13.34 4.93 18.69
N PHE A 183 -14.16 5.23 17.69
CA PHE A 183 -13.76 6.00 16.52
C PHE A 183 -14.63 7.25 16.35
N SER A 184 -14.00 8.35 15.92
CA SER A 184 -14.69 9.62 15.69
C SER A 184 -15.09 9.84 14.23
N ASP A 185 -14.88 8.85 13.36
CA ASP A 185 -15.34 8.90 11.98
C ASP A 185 -16.72 8.27 11.82
N ASN A 186 -17.41 8.69 10.76
CA ASN A 186 -18.75 8.22 10.46
C ASN A 186 -18.71 7.29 9.25
N LEU A 187 -18.31 6.04 9.48
CA LEU A 187 -18.33 5.02 8.45
C LEU A 187 -19.77 4.59 8.13
N THR A 188 -20.03 4.32 6.85
CA THR A 188 -21.26 3.65 6.42
C THR A 188 -21.37 2.26 7.05
N SER A 189 -22.59 1.71 7.13
CA SER A 189 -22.81 0.36 7.66
C SER A 189 -21.93 -0.69 6.97
N ASP A 190 -21.78 -0.62 5.65
CA ASP A 190 -20.94 -1.55 4.88
C ASP A 190 -19.46 -1.46 5.25
N ASN A 191 -18.97 -0.23 5.48
CA ASN A 191 -17.58 0.00 5.88
C ASN A 191 -17.33 -0.45 7.32
N LYS A 192 -18.29 -0.25 8.23
CA LYS A 192 -18.25 -0.80 9.60
C LYS A 192 -18.23 -2.33 9.59
N GLN A 193 -19.09 -2.95 8.77
CA GLN A 193 -19.11 -4.40 8.59
C GLN A 193 -17.75 -4.91 8.10
N ARG A 194 -17.16 -4.26 7.10
CA ARG A 194 -15.84 -4.62 6.57
C ARG A 194 -14.74 -4.51 7.63
N PHE A 195 -14.73 -3.42 8.39
CA PHE A 195 -13.83 -3.23 9.51
C PHE A 195 -13.97 -4.38 10.53
N CYS A 196 -15.20 -4.67 10.96
CA CYS A 196 -15.47 -5.72 11.94
C CYS A 196 -15.08 -7.10 11.45
N THR A 197 -15.37 -7.45 10.20
CA THR A 197 -14.91 -8.71 9.61
C THR A 197 -13.39 -8.85 9.70
N ILE A 198 -12.65 -7.79 9.36
CA ILE A 198 -11.18 -7.81 9.43
C ILE A 198 -10.70 -7.95 10.87
N LEU A 199 -11.25 -7.17 11.81
CA LEU A 199 -10.86 -7.21 13.21
C LEU A 199 -11.06 -8.60 13.80
N LEU A 200 -12.25 -9.18 13.62
CA LEU A 200 -12.60 -10.45 14.23
C LEU A 200 -11.82 -11.63 13.62
N VAL A 201 -11.60 -11.64 12.30
CA VAL A 201 -10.79 -12.69 11.65
C VAL A 201 -9.31 -12.54 12.01
N LYS A 202 -8.73 -11.33 11.83
CA LYS A 202 -7.29 -11.14 11.97
C LYS A 202 -6.82 -11.07 13.42
N ARG A 203 -7.63 -10.55 14.34
CA ARG A 203 -7.20 -10.28 15.73
C ARG A 203 -7.82 -11.24 16.74
N LEU A 204 -9.02 -11.75 16.48
CA LEU A 204 -9.71 -12.69 17.39
C LEU A 204 -9.83 -14.11 16.83
N GLY A 205 -9.38 -14.36 15.60
CA GLY A 205 -9.28 -15.72 15.04
C GLY A 205 -10.61 -16.39 14.70
N TYR A 206 -11.70 -15.63 14.57
CA TYR A 206 -12.99 -16.15 14.13
C TYR A 206 -12.93 -16.54 12.64
N GLN A 207 -13.61 -17.65 12.26
CA GLN A 207 -13.68 -18.19 10.90
C GLN A 207 -15.12 -18.42 10.47
#